data_AF-A0A1G0ZIH5-F1
#
_entry.id   AF-A0A1G0ZIH5-F1
#
_cell.length_a   1.000
_cell.length_b   1.000
_cell.length_c   1.000
_cell.angle_alpha   90.00
_cell.angle_beta   90.00
_cell.angle_gamma   90.00
#
_symmetry.space_group_name_H-M   'P 1'
#
loop_
_entity.id
_entity.type
_entity.pdbx_description
1 polymer ?
#
loop_
_entity_poly.entity_id
_entity_poly.type
_entity_poly.pdbx_seq_one_letter_code
_entity_poly.pdbx_strand_id
1 'polypeptide(L)'
;MSIKFFQEQYFTCINCGKCCGIWEIPITQSEKERLEKLAVPGIDFSENRFFEKNKKHKGLYLIGKKDGHCVFLGGDNLCVIHKAHGEKVKPLACRIYPFDIFNWEDETSSTSLRYDCPGVTSEKGRKINCFGPEINSMAGELSKKRKLADASYNRKLKPKLSKLRIIASSYKNFLLDTRFRPSIRIFAAAKLIEFHSRPENASDIVDAGNFFSKDAMELVKRSIPDLENIISAAKPLNLHEKMIFRFIIGSFIRSDEEYAMKFLPFARISRVKEILKFSLGSGSMGKLSGNLPDISGIDSIEAVKGMKWDEDALDVYWNYIGSKLESMHFCGSPCLGFTFEEGMRHLVISYPVLTSISALAARADKRGNITREDVTKALSVIDHTFARSHLFAINYVRKMTDILCTENALAAMLKDLP
;
A
#
# COMPACT_ATOMS: atom_id res chain seq x y z
N MET A 1 22.53 6.06 11.06
CA MET A 1 21.27 5.28 11.08
C MET A 1 21.36 4.19 10.03
N SER A 2 21.06 2.94 10.37
CA SER A 2 20.90 1.86 9.39
C SER A 2 19.54 2.02 8.70
N ILE A 3 19.50 2.00 7.36
CA ILE A 3 18.24 2.00 6.60
C ILE A 3 17.89 0.56 6.18
N LYS A 4 16.66 0.12 6.46
CA LYS A 4 16.08 -1.15 5.97
C LYS A 4 15.22 -0.93 4.73
N PHE A 5 15.46 -1.70 3.67
CA PHE A 5 14.70 -1.66 2.44
C PHE A 5 14.89 -2.94 1.61
N PHE A 6 13.91 -3.25 0.77
CA PHE A 6 13.97 -4.41 -0.12
C PHE A 6 14.69 -4.06 -1.43
N GLN A 7 15.66 -4.88 -1.84
CA GLN A 7 16.60 -4.54 -2.92
C GLN A 7 15.95 -4.54 -4.32
N GLU A 8 14.96 -5.39 -4.56
CA GLU A 8 14.29 -5.53 -5.86
C GLU A 8 13.19 -4.50 -6.02
N GLN A 9 13.62 -3.23 -5.97
CA GLN A 9 12.80 -2.05 -6.18
C GLN A 9 13.57 -1.06 -7.04
N TYR A 10 12.91 -0.54 -8.07
CA TYR A 10 13.50 0.34 -9.08
C TYR A 10 12.74 1.66 -9.13
N PHE A 11 13.46 2.75 -9.37
CA PHE A 11 12.85 4.05 -9.53
C PHE A 11 13.56 4.90 -10.57
N THR A 12 12.76 5.50 -11.44
CA THR A 12 13.11 6.71 -12.19
C THR A 12 11.93 7.68 -12.20
N CYS A 13 12.20 8.98 -12.05
CA CYS A 13 11.17 9.99 -12.29
C CYS A 13 10.93 10.11 -13.79
N ILE A 14 9.72 9.81 -14.25
CA ILE A 14 9.32 9.94 -15.67
C ILE A 14 8.66 11.29 -15.99
N ASN A 15 8.71 12.24 -15.05
CA ASN A 15 8.16 13.60 -15.22
C ASN A 15 6.68 13.65 -15.66
N CYS A 16 5.86 12.72 -15.17
CA CYS A 16 4.45 12.61 -15.56
C CYS A 16 3.50 13.62 -14.91
N GLY A 17 3.98 14.46 -13.97
CA GLY A 17 3.12 15.42 -13.24
C GLY A 17 2.10 14.80 -12.26
N LYS A 18 1.89 13.47 -12.26
CA LYS A 18 0.86 12.78 -11.45
C LYS A 18 0.93 13.15 -9.95
N CYS A 19 2.12 13.17 -9.35
CA CYS A 19 2.27 13.50 -7.93
C CYS A 19 1.89 14.96 -7.60
N CYS A 20 1.97 15.87 -8.57
CA CYS A 20 1.54 17.26 -8.43
C CYS A 20 0.01 17.40 -8.51
N GLY A 21 -0.69 16.46 -9.14
CA GLY A 21 -2.15 16.42 -9.24
C GLY A 21 -2.84 15.72 -8.06
N ILE A 22 -2.23 14.67 -7.52
CA ILE A 22 -2.89 13.81 -6.51
C ILE A 22 -2.73 14.35 -5.08
N TRP A 23 -1.51 14.68 -4.66
CA TRP A 23 -1.21 14.89 -3.25
C TRP A 23 -1.58 16.29 -2.74
N GLU A 24 -2.00 16.38 -1.48
CA GLU A 24 -1.85 17.62 -0.70
C GLU A 24 -0.40 17.70 -0.24
N ILE A 25 0.27 18.82 -0.50
CA ILE A 25 1.67 18.97 -0.15
C ILE A 25 1.78 19.85 1.11
N PRO A 26 1.90 19.26 2.30
CA PRO A 26 2.15 20.02 3.50
C PRO A 26 3.60 20.52 3.55
N ILE A 27 3.79 21.77 3.97
CA ILE A 27 5.09 22.40 4.18
C ILE A 27 5.12 23.11 5.53
N THR A 28 6.30 23.20 6.15
CA THR A 28 6.48 23.97 7.39
C THR A 28 6.51 25.47 7.11
N GLN A 29 6.32 26.28 8.15
CA GLN A 29 6.52 27.73 8.09
C GLN A 29 7.89 28.10 7.49
N SER A 30 8.96 27.45 7.95
CA SER A 30 10.31 27.69 7.42
C SER A 30 10.49 27.31 5.94
N GLU A 31 9.78 26.28 5.47
CA GLU A 31 9.79 25.91 4.04
C GLU A 31 9.04 26.95 3.20
N LYS A 32 7.89 27.43 3.69
CA LYS A 32 7.13 28.52 3.07
C LYS A 32 7.98 29.78 2.91
N GLU A 33 8.54 30.28 4.00
CA GLU A 33 9.38 31.50 4.00
C GLU A 33 10.59 31.38 3.08
N ARG A 34 11.20 30.19 3.03
CA ARG A 34 12.31 29.93 2.11
C ARG A 34 11.87 29.98 0.66
N LEU A 35 10.70 29.40 0.33
CA LEU A 35 10.17 29.42 -1.04
C LEU A 35 9.79 30.84 -1.48
N GLU A 36 9.15 31.63 -0.62
CA GLU A 36 8.73 33.00 -0.92
C GLU A 36 9.90 33.95 -1.23
N LYS A 37 11.12 33.60 -0.79
CA LYS A 37 12.35 34.36 -1.07
C LYS A 37 13.03 33.95 -2.39
N LEU A 38 12.53 32.94 -3.09
CA LEU A 38 13.13 32.48 -4.34
C LEU A 38 12.64 33.33 -5.51
N ALA A 39 13.56 33.71 -6.40
CA ALA A 39 13.21 34.24 -7.71
C ALA A 39 12.82 33.08 -8.64
N VAL A 40 11.52 32.77 -8.74
CA VAL A 40 11.01 31.69 -9.61
C VAL A 40 10.35 32.31 -10.85
N PRO A 41 10.84 32.03 -12.08
CA PRO A 41 10.26 32.59 -13.29
C PRO A 41 8.75 32.34 -13.41
N GLY A 42 7.99 33.41 -13.67
CA GLY A 42 6.53 33.34 -13.83
C GLY A 42 5.74 33.19 -12.52
N ILE A 43 6.39 33.32 -11.37
CA ILE A 43 5.75 33.26 -10.05
C ILE A 43 6.01 34.57 -9.31
N ASP A 44 4.94 35.28 -8.97
CA ASP A 44 4.98 36.42 -8.07
C ASP A 44 4.36 36.04 -6.71
N PHE A 45 5.21 35.74 -5.73
CA PHE A 45 4.77 35.35 -4.38
C PHE A 45 4.04 36.46 -3.62
N SER A 46 4.02 37.70 -4.11
CA SER A 46 3.18 38.75 -3.54
C SER A 46 1.68 38.49 -3.78
N GLU A 47 1.34 37.67 -4.79
CA GLU A 47 -0.02 37.19 -4.99
C GLU A 47 -0.41 36.12 -3.95
N ASN A 48 -1.53 36.34 -3.27
CA ASN A 48 -1.93 35.56 -2.10
C ASN A 48 -2.62 34.22 -2.46
N ARG A 49 -1.95 33.37 -3.23
CA ARG A 49 -2.55 32.15 -3.84
C ARG A 49 -1.68 30.88 -3.81
N PHE A 50 -0.45 30.94 -3.29
CA PHE A 50 0.48 29.80 -3.36
C PHE A 50 0.44 28.89 -2.14
N PHE A 51 0.05 29.42 -0.98
CA PHE A 51 0.08 28.71 0.29
C PHE A 51 -1.17 28.96 1.10
N GLU A 52 -1.80 27.89 1.58
CA GLU A 52 -2.98 27.96 2.44
C GLU A 52 -2.68 27.33 3.79
N LYS A 53 -3.26 27.85 4.89
CA LYS A 53 -3.11 27.21 6.20
C LYS A 53 -3.73 25.82 6.20
N ASN A 54 -3.00 24.83 6.70
CA ASN A 54 -3.51 23.48 6.81
C ASN A 54 -4.52 23.39 7.97
N LYS A 55 -5.80 23.18 7.65
CA LYS A 55 -6.88 23.09 8.64
C LYS A 55 -6.80 21.84 9.53
N LYS A 56 -6.18 20.76 9.04
CA LYS A 56 -6.06 19.48 9.76
C LYS A 56 -4.84 19.44 10.68
N HIS A 57 -3.75 20.09 10.27
CA HIS A 57 -2.47 20.06 10.98
C HIS A 57 -2.00 21.48 11.30
N LYS A 58 -2.29 21.93 12.54
CA LYS A 58 -1.88 23.26 13.02
C LYS A 58 -0.36 23.45 12.86
N GLY A 59 0.05 24.61 12.35
CA GLY A 59 1.46 24.96 12.12
C GLY A 59 2.02 24.55 10.75
N LEU A 60 1.23 23.88 9.91
CA LEU A 60 1.60 23.57 8.53
C LEU A 60 0.81 24.41 7.52
N TYR A 61 1.37 24.56 6.32
CA TYR A 61 0.72 25.11 5.14
C TYR A 61 0.56 24.04 4.08
N LEU A 62 -0.38 24.22 3.17
CA LEU A 62 -0.54 23.43 1.96
C LEU A 62 -0.11 24.27 0.77
N ILE A 63 0.61 23.67 -0.18
CA ILE A 63 0.80 24.28 -1.49
C ILE A 63 -0.53 24.31 -2.24
N GLY A 64 -0.87 25.47 -2.79
CA GLY A 64 -2.10 25.69 -3.56
C GLY A 64 -2.18 24.82 -4.82
N LYS A 65 -3.41 24.62 -5.30
CA LYS A 65 -3.68 23.95 -6.58
C LYS A 65 -4.48 24.84 -7.52
N LYS A 66 -4.15 24.79 -8.80
CA LYS A 66 -4.89 25.37 -9.92
C LYS A 66 -5.29 24.25 -10.86
N ASP A 67 -6.57 24.16 -11.22
CA ASP A 67 -7.12 23.14 -12.13
C ASP A 67 -6.71 21.71 -11.74
N GLY A 68 -6.78 21.40 -10.44
CA GLY A 68 -6.43 20.09 -9.89
C GLY A 68 -4.93 19.81 -9.72
N HIS A 69 -4.04 20.70 -10.17
CA HIS A 69 -2.59 20.51 -10.14
C HIS A 69 -1.87 21.54 -9.26
N CYS A 70 -0.69 21.19 -8.75
CA CYS A 70 0.19 22.10 -8.01
C CYS A 70 0.42 23.41 -8.79
N VAL A 71 0.32 24.56 -8.11
CA VAL A 71 0.59 25.89 -8.71
C VAL A 71 2.02 26.06 -9.25
N PHE A 72 2.95 25.18 -8.88
CA PHE A 72 4.34 25.17 -9.38
C PHE A 72 4.59 24.12 -10.49
N LEU A 73 3.54 23.49 -11.03
CA LEU A 73 3.67 22.59 -12.19
C LEU A 73 3.67 23.41 -13.48
N GLY A 74 4.75 23.34 -14.25
CA GLY A 74 4.85 23.96 -15.56
C GLY A 74 4.10 23.18 -16.65
N GLY A 75 3.88 23.82 -17.80
CA GLY A 75 3.22 23.19 -18.96
C GLY A 75 4.01 22.03 -19.58
N ASP A 76 5.29 21.89 -19.25
CA ASP A 76 6.17 20.77 -19.62
C ASP A 76 6.14 19.61 -18.61
N ASN A 77 5.20 19.61 -17.65
CA ASN A 77 5.11 18.70 -16.51
C ASN A 77 6.32 18.74 -15.54
N LEU A 78 7.18 19.75 -15.65
CA LEU A 78 8.30 19.96 -14.74
C LEU A 78 7.91 20.94 -13.64
N CYS A 79 8.48 20.74 -12.45
CA CYS A 79 8.33 21.68 -11.36
C CYS A 79 9.18 22.94 -11.64
N VAL A 80 8.56 24.12 -11.70
CA VAL A 80 9.27 25.37 -12.01
C VAL A 80 10.32 25.73 -10.96
N ILE A 81 10.10 25.36 -9.69
CA ILE A 81 11.09 25.51 -8.60
C ILE A 81 12.31 24.64 -8.88
N HIS A 82 12.10 23.37 -9.25
CA HIS A 82 13.18 22.46 -9.59
C HIS A 82 13.95 22.98 -10.81
N LYS A 83 13.24 23.36 -11.87
CA LYS A 83 13.85 23.86 -13.11
C LYS A 83 14.75 25.08 -12.87
N ALA A 84 14.34 26.00 -12.00
CA ALA A 84 15.09 27.21 -11.71
C ALA A 84 16.20 27.05 -10.65
N HIS A 85 15.97 26.23 -9.62
CA HIS A 85 16.83 26.20 -8.42
C HIS A 85 17.35 24.81 -8.03
N GLY A 86 17.00 23.76 -8.78
CA GLY A 86 17.40 22.39 -8.52
C GLY A 86 16.49 21.63 -7.54
N GLU A 87 16.64 20.30 -7.50
CA GLU A 87 15.78 19.39 -6.74
C GLU A 87 15.79 19.67 -5.24
N LYS A 88 16.97 19.95 -4.68
CA LYS A 88 17.19 20.14 -3.23
C LYS A 88 16.36 21.29 -2.64
N VAL A 89 15.97 22.24 -3.48
CA VAL A 89 15.20 23.42 -3.08
C VAL A 89 13.70 23.10 -2.95
N LYS A 90 13.22 22.01 -3.55
CA LYS A 90 11.84 21.56 -3.37
C LYS A 90 11.55 21.28 -1.88
N PRO A 91 10.30 21.51 -1.42
CA PRO A 91 9.88 21.09 -0.08
C PRO A 91 10.14 19.61 0.16
N LEU A 92 10.37 19.25 1.42
CA LEU A 92 10.69 17.88 1.82
C LEU A 92 9.60 16.90 1.36
N ALA A 93 8.32 17.26 1.48
CA ALA A 93 7.21 16.44 1.00
C ALA A 93 7.28 16.12 -0.51
N CYS A 94 7.84 17.03 -1.33
CA CYS A 94 8.01 16.82 -2.77
C CYS A 94 9.30 16.06 -3.15
N ARG A 95 10.30 16.04 -2.27
CA ARG A 95 11.54 15.25 -2.44
C ARG A 95 11.37 13.81 -1.99
N ILE A 96 10.59 13.61 -0.93
CA ILE A 96 10.33 12.29 -0.36
C ILE A 96 9.61 11.39 -1.36
N TYR A 97 8.60 11.88 -2.08
CA TYR A 97 7.88 11.02 -3.03
C TYR A 97 8.77 10.58 -4.20
N PRO A 98 8.84 9.27 -4.55
CA PRO A 98 7.96 8.18 -4.12
C PRO A 98 8.50 7.28 -2.99
N PHE A 99 9.58 7.67 -2.32
CA PHE A 99 10.02 7.01 -1.10
C PHE A 99 9.00 7.23 0.02
N ASP A 100 8.61 6.15 0.69
CA ASP A 100 7.98 6.20 2.00
C ASP A 100 9.06 5.88 3.03
N ILE A 101 9.20 6.72 4.06
CA ILE A 101 10.35 6.67 4.98
C ILE A 101 9.84 6.80 6.42
N PHE A 102 10.18 5.81 7.25
CA PHE A 102 9.93 5.81 8.68
C PHE A 102 11.26 5.83 9.45
N ASN A 103 11.29 6.60 10.53
CA ASN A 103 12.33 6.54 11.55
C ASN A 103 11.72 5.85 12.76
N TRP A 104 12.34 4.79 13.25
CA TRP A 104 11.81 3.93 14.31
C TRP A 104 12.43 4.26 15.66
N GLU A 105 11.75 3.88 16.75
CA GLU A 105 12.22 4.07 18.12
C GLU A 105 13.55 3.35 18.44
N ASP A 106 13.91 2.32 17.66
CA ASP A 106 15.17 1.56 17.80
C ASP A 106 16.35 2.18 17.02
N GLU A 107 16.27 3.47 16.69
CA GLU A 107 17.29 4.21 15.93
C GLU A 107 17.58 3.65 14.53
N THR A 108 16.67 2.84 13.99
CA THR A 108 16.69 2.41 12.60
C THR A 108 15.77 3.26 11.74
N SER A 109 16.11 3.42 10.46
CA SER A 109 15.17 3.95 9.47
C SER A 109 14.76 2.82 8.53
N SER A 110 13.60 2.92 7.91
CA SER A 110 13.23 2.04 6.81
C SER A 110 12.59 2.81 5.68
N THR A 111 12.65 2.24 4.47
CA THR A 111 11.99 2.82 3.31
C THR A 111 11.38 1.78 2.40
N SER A 112 10.30 2.17 1.72
CA SER A 112 9.70 1.46 0.59
C SER A 112 9.38 2.44 -0.53
N LEU A 113 9.30 1.97 -1.78
CA LEU A 113 8.74 2.76 -2.88
C LEU A 113 7.22 2.62 -2.94
N ARG A 114 6.56 3.71 -3.32
CA ARG A 114 5.12 3.75 -3.57
C ARG A 114 4.79 3.31 -4.98
N TYR A 115 4.03 2.23 -5.11
CA TYR A 115 3.61 1.66 -6.39
C TYR A 115 2.48 2.46 -7.05
N ASP A 116 1.92 3.46 -6.36
CA ASP A 116 1.07 4.48 -6.98
C ASP A 116 1.83 5.45 -7.92
N CYS A 117 3.17 5.41 -7.91
CA CYS A 117 4.05 6.14 -8.80
C CYS A 117 4.32 5.35 -10.10
N PRO A 118 3.97 5.89 -11.29
CA PRO A 118 4.30 5.26 -12.57
C PRO A 118 5.80 5.02 -12.78
N GLY A 119 6.65 5.85 -12.17
CA GLY A 119 8.10 5.69 -12.24
C GLY A 119 8.63 4.46 -11.50
N VAL A 120 7.92 4.02 -10.46
CA VAL A 120 8.27 2.82 -9.67
C VAL A 120 7.79 1.56 -10.39
N THR A 121 6.60 1.60 -10.98
CA THR A 121 6.03 0.48 -11.71
C THR A 121 6.57 0.30 -13.13
N SER A 122 7.36 1.26 -13.63
CA SER A 122 7.99 1.16 -14.95
C SER A 122 9.15 0.17 -15.03
N GLU A 123 9.69 -0.26 -13.87
CA GLU A 123 10.89 -1.11 -13.70
C GLU A 123 12.16 -0.59 -14.38
N LYS A 124 12.08 0.64 -14.88
CA LYS A 124 13.20 1.39 -15.42
C LYS A 124 13.81 2.22 -14.30
N GLY A 125 15.10 2.52 -14.44
CA GLY A 125 15.80 3.39 -13.53
C GLY A 125 16.80 2.67 -12.64
N ARG A 126 17.11 3.31 -11.52
CA ARG A 126 18.13 2.84 -10.58
C ARG A 126 17.49 1.98 -9.50
N LYS A 127 18.24 0.99 -9.02
CA LYS A 127 17.88 0.22 -7.82
C LYS A 127 17.78 1.15 -6.61
N ILE A 128 16.90 0.82 -5.67
CA ILE A 128 16.66 1.64 -4.47
C ILE A 128 17.94 1.89 -3.65
N ASN A 129 18.87 0.93 -3.62
CA ASN A 129 20.15 1.07 -2.91
C ASN A 129 21.02 2.22 -3.44
N CYS A 130 20.86 2.59 -4.71
CA CYS A 130 21.57 3.72 -5.30
C CYS A 130 21.13 5.07 -4.70
N PHE A 131 19.99 5.15 -4.01
CA PHE A 131 19.48 6.39 -3.41
C PHE A 131 19.82 6.50 -1.91
N GLY A 132 20.75 5.67 -1.40
CA GLY A 132 21.11 5.62 0.02
C GLY A 132 21.45 6.98 0.64
N PRO A 133 22.31 7.82 0.03
CA PRO A 133 22.60 9.17 0.52
C PRO A 133 21.36 10.08 0.59
N GLU A 134 20.53 10.06 -0.45
CA GLU A 134 19.31 10.86 -0.56
C GLU A 134 18.27 10.43 0.49
N ILE A 135 18.05 9.12 0.64
CA ILE A 135 17.14 8.57 1.65
C ILE A 135 17.64 8.90 3.06
N ASN A 136 18.94 8.78 3.34
CA ASN A 136 19.51 9.15 4.64
C ASN A 136 19.31 10.63 4.97
N SER A 137 19.54 11.50 3.98
CA SER A 137 19.31 12.95 4.14
C SER A 137 17.84 13.23 4.48
N MET A 138 16.91 12.63 3.73
CA MET A 138 15.47 12.81 3.97
C MET A 138 15.02 12.21 5.31
N ALA A 139 15.55 11.05 5.69
CA ALA A 139 15.29 10.43 6.99
C ALA A 139 15.73 11.33 8.15
N GLY A 140 16.91 11.96 8.05
CA GLY A 140 17.41 12.91 9.05
C GLY A 140 16.62 14.22 9.13
N GLU A 141 16.04 14.69 8.02
CA GLU A 141 15.10 15.81 8.04
C GLU A 141 13.73 15.41 8.64
N LEU A 142 13.26 14.21 8.33
CA LEU A 142 11.99 13.66 8.82
C LEU A 142 12.00 13.40 10.32
N SER A 143 13.11 12.93 10.90
CA SER A 143 13.21 12.65 12.34
C SER A 143 13.01 13.90 13.21
N LYS A 144 13.28 15.09 12.64
CA LYS A 144 13.06 16.38 13.29
C LYS A 144 11.61 16.87 13.18
N LYS A 145 10.83 16.33 12.24
CA LYS A 145 9.48 16.81 11.88
C LYS A 145 8.36 15.82 12.23
N ARG A 146 8.68 14.53 12.41
CA ARG A 146 7.72 13.45 12.69
C ARG A 146 8.11 12.72 13.97
N LYS A 147 7.11 12.16 14.65
CA LYS A 147 7.35 11.22 15.76
C LYS A 147 8.05 9.96 15.22
N LEU A 148 8.84 9.33 16.09
CA LEU A 148 9.40 8.02 15.81
C LEU A 148 8.27 6.98 15.71
N ALA A 149 8.46 6.02 14.83
CA ALA A 149 7.56 4.91 14.59
C ALA A 149 7.77 3.83 15.65
N ASP A 150 6.67 3.32 16.15
CA ASP A 150 6.58 2.17 17.05
C ASP A 150 5.76 1.07 16.38
N ALA A 151 5.84 -0.15 16.91
CA ALA A 151 4.95 -1.24 16.53
C ALA A 151 4.84 -2.26 17.67
N SER A 152 3.71 -2.95 17.73
CA SER A 152 3.51 -4.13 18.58
C SER A 152 3.11 -5.33 17.73
N TYR A 153 3.30 -6.53 18.27
CA TYR A 153 2.84 -7.74 17.57
C TYR A 153 1.32 -7.81 17.56
N ASN A 154 0.72 -7.67 18.74
CA ASN A 154 -0.71 -7.52 18.93
C ASN A 154 -0.99 -6.58 20.11
N ARG A 155 -2.23 -6.54 20.60
CA ARG A 155 -2.62 -5.64 21.71
C ARG A 155 -1.98 -6.02 23.05
N LYS A 156 -1.57 -7.28 23.21
CA LYS A 156 -0.97 -7.83 24.43
C LYS A 156 0.55 -7.96 24.31
N LEU A 157 1.02 -8.51 23.19
CA LEU A 157 2.43 -8.81 22.93
C LEU A 157 3.12 -7.61 22.28
N LYS A 158 4.12 -7.06 22.98
CA LYS A 158 4.92 -5.90 22.55
C LYS A 158 6.41 -6.23 22.58
N PRO A 159 6.88 -7.19 21.75
CA PRO A 159 8.30 -7.51 21.68
C PRO A 159 9.10 -6.32 21.13
N LYS A 160 10.42 -6.32 21.32
CA LYS A 160 11.31 -5.29 20.76
C LYS A 160 11.18 -5.24 19.23
N LEU A 161 11.38 -4.07 18.63
CA LEU A 161 11.32 -3.89 17.17
C LEU A 161 12.26 -4.84 16.42
N SER A 162 13.45 -5.13 16.97
CA SER A 162 14.38 -6.11 16.40
C SER A 162 13.77 -7.52 16.27
N LYS A 163 12.93 -7.93 17.22
CA LYS A 163 12.20 -9.21 17.19
C LYS A 163 11.10 -9.20 16.12
N LEU A 164 10.34 -8.11 16.01
CA LEU A 164 9.36 -7.95 14.93
C LEU A 164 9.99 -8.01 13.54
N ARG A 165 11.21 -7.48 13.38
CA ARG A 165 11.97 -7.59 12.12
C ARG A 165 12.39 -9.01 11.79
N ILE A 166 12.81 -9.79 12.79
CA ILE A 166 13.10 -11.23 12.62
C ILE A 166 11.83 -11.96 12.16
N ILE A 167 10.69 -11.70 12.81
CA ILE A 167 9.40 -12.29 12.44
C ILE A 167 9.03 -11.88 11.00
N ALA A 168 9.04 -10.59 10.66
CA ALA A 168 8.75 -10.11 9.31
C ALA A 168 9.66 -10.74 8.25
N SER A 169 10.96 -10.83 8.52
CA SER A 169 11.91 -11.49 7.62
C SER A 169 11.61 -12.98 7.44
N SER A 170 11.09 -13.64 8.47
CA SER A 170 10.70 -15.05 8.40
C SER A 170 9.47 -15.26 7.52
N TYR A 171 8.46 -14.39 7.64
CA TYR A 171 7.32 -14.35 6.71
C TYR A 171 7.78 -14.09 5.27
N LYS A 172 8.67 -13.11 5.08
CA LYS A 172 9.22 -12.78 3.76
C LYS A 172 9.89 -13.98 3.10
N ASN A 173 10.65 -14.77 3.86
CA ASN A 173 11.40 -15.92 3.33
C ASN A 173 10.49 -16.96 2.66
N PHE A 174 9.36 -17.33 3.25
CA PHE A 174 8.44 -18.30 2.63
C PHE A 174 7.42 -17.65 1.68
N LEU A 175 7.04 -16.38 1.90
CA LEU A 175 6.14 -15.66 0.98
C LEU A 175 6.79 -15.42 -0.39
N LEU A 176 8.12 -15.23 -0.43
CA LEU A 176 8.88 -15.04 -1.66
C LEU A 176 9.51 -16.34 -2.20
N ASP A 177 9.24 -17.50 -1.57
CA ASP A 177 9.81 -18.77 -2.00
C ASP A 177 9.08 -19.31 -3.23
N THR A 178 9.69 -19.18 -4.41
CA THR A 178 9.10 -19.53 -5.70
C THR A 178 8.72 -21.01 -5.85
N ARG A 179 9.22 -21.89 -4.98
CA ARG A 179 8.93 -23.33 -4.99
C ARG A 179 7.50 -23.66 -4.56
N PHE A 180 6.85 -22.77 -3.82
CA PHE A 180 5.47 -22.99 -3.34
C PHE A 180 4.48 -22.24 -4.21
N ARG A 181 3.26 -22.74 -4.34
CA ARG A 181 2.22 -22.04 -5.06
C ARG A 181 1.83 -20.73 -4.34
N PRO A 182 1.71 -19.57 -5.02
CA PRO A 182 1.30 -18.30 -4.40
C PRO A 182 0.12 -18.36 -3.43
N SER A 183 -0.99 -19.01 -3.81
CA SER A 183 -2.15 -19.21 -2.93
C SER A 183 -1.76 -19.89 -1.62
N ILE A 184 -0.87 -20.88 -1.66
CA ILE A 184 -0.41 -21.65 -0.50
C ILE A 184 0.46 -20.77 0.40
N ARG A 185 1.34 -19.94 -0.18
CA ARG A 185 2.18 -19.01 0.61
C ARG A 185 1.31 -18.03 1.40
N ILE A 186 0.28 -17.46 0.77
CA ILE A 186 -0.65 -16.53 1.40
C ILE A 186 -1.47 -17.23 2.49
N PHE A 187 -1.99 -18.42 2.22
CA PHE A 187 -2.76 -19.18 3.21
C PHE A 187 -1.92 -19.63 4.40
N ALA A 188 -0.68 -20.07 4.15
CA ALA A 188 0.30 -20.41 5.17
C ALA A 188 0.60 -19.22 6.09
N ALA A 189 0.74 -18.02 5.53
CA ALA A 189 0.93 -16.81 6.34
C ALA A 189 -0.27 -16.55 7.26
N ALA A 190 -1.50 -16.69 6.77
CA ALA A 190 -2.70 -16.54 7.59
C ALA A 190 -2.75 -17.55 8.75
N LYS A 191 -2.43 -18.82 8.46
CA LYS A 191 -2.39 -19.90 9.46
C LYS A 191 -1.28 -19.71 10.49
N LEU A 192 -0.13 -19.21 10.07
CA LEU A 192 0.98 -18.93 10.98
C LEU A 192 0.66 -17.75 11.92
N ILE A 193 -0.08 -16.74 11.44
CA ILE A 193 -0.60 -15.67 12.31
C ILE A 193 -1.54 -16.26 13.35
N GLU A 194 -2.52 -17.07 12.92
CA GLU A 194 -3.48 -17.72 13.81
C GLU A 194 -2.78 -18.59 14.87
N PHE A 195 -1.78 -19.36 14.47
CA PHE A 195 -0.97 -20.19 15.36
C PHE A 195 -0.27 -19.33 16.43
N HIS A 196 0.44 -18.28 16.04
CA HIS A 196 1.17 -17.42 16.98
C HIS A 196 0.28 -16.44 17.79
N SER A 197 -0.98 -16.25 17.39
CA SER A 197 -1.94 -15.46 18.17
C SER A 197 -2.43 -16.19 19.43
N ARG A 198 -2.19 -17.51 19.53
CA ARG A 198 -2.62 -18.31 20.68
C ARG A 198 -1.75 -17.99 21.92
N PRO A 199 -2.34 -17.81 23.12
CA PRO A 199 -1.58 -17.46 24.32
C PRO A 199 -0.42 -18.41 24.65
N GLU A 200 -0.60 -19.70 24.39
CA GLU A 200 0.42 -20.75 24.59
C GLU A 200 1.66 -20.58 23.71
N ASN A 201 1.54 -19.89 22.57
CA ASN A 201 2.64 -19.67 21.62
C ASN A 201 3.25 -18.26 21.75
N ALA A 202 2.90 -17.51 22.81
CA ALA A 202 3.38 -16.14 23.00
C ALA A 202 4.91 -16.04 23.12
N SER A 203 5.56 -17.06 23.70
CA SER A 203 7.02 -17.14 23.82
C SER A 203 7.71 -17.10 22.46
N ASP A 204 7.14 -17.75 21.43
CA ASP A 204 7.72 -17.80 20.08
C ASP A 204 7.88 -16.39 19.48
N ILE A 205 6.98 -15.48 19.86
CA ILE A 205 6.97 -14.09 19.43
C ILE A 205 7.86 -13.21 20.31
N VAL A 206 7.80 -13.37 21.63
CA VAL A 206 8.58 -12.55 22.57
C VAL A 206 10.07 -12.85 22.42
N ASP A 207 10.42 -14.12 22.27
CA ASP A 207 11.80 -14.59 22.25
C ASP A 207 12.35 -14.80 20.83
N ALA A 208 11.54 -14.56 19.80
CA ALA A 208 11.84 -14.74 18.37
C ALA A 208 13.33 -14.53 18.03
N GLY A 209 14.03 -15.61 17.70
CA GLY A 209 15.45 -15.63 17.37
C GLY A 209 15.70 -16.09 15.94
N ASN A 210 16.97 -16.38 15.63
CA ASN A 210 17.35 -16.92 14.32
C ASN A 210 16.65 -18.25 14.01
N PHE A 211 16.31 -19.04 15.04
CA PHE A 211 15.58 -20.30 14.90
C PHE A 211 14.14 -20.09 14.38
N PHE A 212 13.49 -18.97 14.71
CA PHE A 212 12.10 -18.69 14.32
C PHE A 212 11.92 -18.77 12.80
N SER A 213 12.88 -18.27 12.02
CA SER A 213 12.78 -18.35 10.56
C SER A 213 12.87 -19.77 10.03
N LYS A 214 13.70 -20.61 10.66
CA LYS A 214 13.85 -22.02 10.26
C LYS A 214 12.58 -22.78 10.61
N ASP A 215 12.10 -22.61 11.83
CA ASP A 215 10.92 -23.32 12.35
C ASP A 215 9.66 -22.91 11.59
N ALA A 216 9.47 -21.62 11.32
CA ALA A 216 8.37 -21.13 10.50
C ALA A 216 8.40 -21.74 9.09
N MET A 217 9.57 -21.76 8.43
CA MET A 217 9.71 -22.36 7.10
C MET A 217 9.45 -23.88 7.12
N GLU A 218 9.94 -24.58 8.13
CA GLU A 218 9.77 -26.02 8.28
C GLU A 218 8.31 -26.39 8.57
N LEU A 219 7.63 -25.62 9.43
CA LEU A 219 6.21 -25.73 9.69
C LEU A 219 5.40 -25.52 8.40
N VAL A 220 5.65 -24.43 7.67
CA VAL A 220 4.98 -24.15 6.39
C VAL A 220 5.17 -25.32 5.42
N LYS A 221 6.40 -25.81 5.24
CA LYS A 221 6.70 -26.93 4.35
C LYS A 221 5.94 -28.20 4.71
N ARG A 222 5.89 -28.55 6.00
CA ARG A 222 5.18 -29.73 6.49
C ARG A 222 3.67 -29.62 6.32
N SER A 223 3.12 -28.41 6.41
CA SER A 223 1.69 -28.17 6.28
C SER A 223 1.19 -28.06 4.83
N ILE A 224 2.05 -28.03 3.81
CA ILE A 224 1.62 -27.83 2.41
C ILE A 224 0.48 -28.78 1.98
N PRO A 225 0.58 -30.12 2.18
CA PRO A 225 -0.49 -31.02 1.75
C PRO A 225 -1.82 -30.72 2.42
N ASP A 226 -1.80 -30.38 3.72
CA ASP A 226 -3.01 -30.03 4.47
C ASP A 226 -3.60 -28.69 3.98
N LEU A 227 -2.76 -27.70 3.72
CA LEU A 227 -3.17 -26.40 3.19
C LEU A 227 -3.81 -26.55 1.79
N GLU A 228 -3.23 -27.37 0.92
CA GLU A 228 -3.78 -27.69 -0.40
C GLU A 228 -5.15 -28.37 -0.30
N ASN A 229 -5.27 -29.33 0.62
CA ASN A 229 -6.54 -30.01 0.88
C ASN A 229 -7.61 -29.04 1.38
N ILE A 230 -7.28 -28.16 2.33
CA ILE A 230 -8.22 -27.16 2.86
C ILE A 230 -8.68 -26.19 1.76
N ILE A 231 -7.76 -25.67 0.94
CA ILE A 231 -8.11 -24.78 -0.19
C ILE A 231 -9.02 -25.49 -1.20
N SER A 232 -8.69 -26.73 -1.56
CA SER A 232 -9.46 -27.50 -2.53
C SER A 232 -10.86 -27.86 -2.01
N ALA A 233 -10.97 -28.17 -0.73
CA ALA A 233 -12.23 -28.51 -0.06
C ALA A 233 -13.05 -27.29 0.40
N ALA A 234 -12.52 -26.07 0.26
CA ALA A 234 -13.18 -24.86 0.74
C ALA A 234 -14.57 -24.69 0.11
N LYS A 235 -15.54 -24.35 0.96
CA LYS A 235 -16.91 -24.05 0.55
C LYS A 235 -16.96 -22.64 -0.03
N PRO A 236 -17.76 -22.38 -1.08
CA PRO A 236 -17.94 -21.04 -1.62
C PRO A 236 -18.33 -20.03 -0.52
N LEU A 237 -17.88 -18.79 -0.66
CA LEU A 237 -18.25 -17.71 0.25
C LEU A 237 -19.77 -17.58 0.35
N ASN A 238 -20.27 -17.43 1.57
CA ASN A 238 -21.68 -17.09 1.78
C ASN A 238 -21.96 -15.63 1.37
N LEU A 239 -23.24 -15.23 1.32
CA LEU A 239 -23.62 -13.90 0.84
C LEU A 239 -22.99 -12.77 1.66
N HIS A 240 -22.92 -12.93 2.98
CA HIS A 240 -22.33 -11.93 3.88
C HIS A 240 -20.82 -11.78 3.63
N GLU A 241 -20.09 -12.89 3.50
CA GLU A 241 -18.67 -12.88 3.16
C GLU A 241 -18.40 -12.26 1.78
N LYS A 242 -19.23 -12.58 0.77
CA LYS A 242 -19.13 -11.94 -0.56
C LYS A 242 -19.33 -10.43 -0.50
N MET A 243 -20.34 -9.98 0.26
CA MET A 243 -20.59 -8.54 0.46
C MET A 243 -19.40 -7.86 1.14
N ILE A 244 -18.85 -8.47 2.20
CA ILE A 244 -17.66 -7.95 2.88
C ILE A 244 -16.47 -7.89 1.92
N PHE A 245 -16.23 -8.95 1.13
CA PHE A 245 -15.12 -8.99 0.20
C PHE A 245 -15.21 -7.89 -0.87
N ARG A 246 -16.39 -7.71 -1.46
CA ARG A 246 -16.65 -6.62 -2.41
C ARG A 246 -16.49 -5.25 -1.76
N PHE A 247 -16.95 -5.07 -0.51
CA PHE A 247 -16.73 -3.83 0.24
C PHE A 247 -15.24 -3.55 0.44
N ILE A 248 -14.44 -4.55 0.80
CA ILE A 248 -12.99 -4.41 0.97
C ILE A 248 -12.30 -4.09 -0.37
N ILE A 249 -12.66 -4.75 -1.47
CA ILE A 249 -12.17 -4.39 -2.81
C ILE A 249 -12.49 -2.92 -3.13
N GLY A 250 -13.75 -2.51 -2.96
CA GLY A 250 -14.16 -1.13 -3.19
C GLY A 250 -13.43 -0.13 -2.30
N SER A 251 -13.08 -0.53 -1.08
CA SER A 251 -12.29 0.26 -0.12
C SER A 251 -10.84 0.45 -0.57
N PHE A 252 -10.23 -0.56 -1.21
CA PHE A 252 -8.89 -0.46 -1.79
C PHE A 252 -8.86 0.39 -3.07
N ILE A 253 -9.89 0.30 -3.90
CA ILE A 253 -9.97 1.07 -5.15
C ILE A 253 -10.22 2.56 -4.89
N ARG A 254 -10.97 2.89 -3.84
CA ARG A 254 -11.40 4.25 -3.54
C ARG A 254 -10.23 5.20 -3.31
N SER A 255 -10.09 6.22 -4.15
CA SER A 255 -9.21 7.37 -3.90
C SER A 255 -10.02 8.53 -3.29
N ASP A 256 -9.75 8.88 -2.03
CA ASP A 256 -10.42 9.99 -1.35
C ASP A 256 -9.74 11.34 -1.63
N GLU A 257 -8.56 11.30 -2.27
CA GLU A 257 -7.71 12.45 -2.58
C GLU A 257 -8.07 13.17 -3.88
N GLU A 258 -8.98 12.60 -4.71
CA GLU A 258 -9.44 13.23 -5.95
C GLU A 258 -9.99 14.65 -5.69
N TYR A 259 -9.54 15.61 -6.50
CA TYR A 259 -9.77 17.06 -6.29
C TYR A 259 -11.26 17.41 -6.10
N ALA A 260 -12.17 16.73 -6.81
CA ALA A 260 -13.61 16.93 -6.73
C ALA A 260 -14.21 16.61 -5.33
N MET A 261 -13.59 15.70 -4.57
CA MET A 261 -14.07 15.24 -3.25
C MET A 261 -13.87 16.25 -2.12
N LYS A 262 -13.12 17.33 -2.40
CA LYS A 262 -12.77 18.37 -1.43
C LYS A 262 -13.74 19.55 -1.42
N PHE A 263 -14.40 19.82 -2.55
CA PHE A 263 -15.23 21.02 -2.72
C PHE A 263 -16.74 20.72 -2.79
N LEU A 264 -17.13 19.47 -3.07
CA LEU A 264 -18.55 19.11 -3.28
C LEU A 264 -19.03 18.10 -2.22
N PRO A 265 -19.88 18.51 -1.25
CA PRO A 265 -20.46 17.62 -0.24
C PRO A 265 -21.21 16.43 -0.85
N PHE A 266 -21.88 16.67 -1.99
CA PHE A 266 -22.62 15.65 -2.74
C PHE A 266 -21.73 14.60 -3.39
N ALA A 267 -20.46 14.92 -3.70
CA ALA A 267 -19.51 13.96 -4.28
C ALA A 267 -19.17 12.84 -3.27
N ARG A 268 -19.06 13.17 -1.98
CA ARG A 268 -18.83 12.18 -0.92
C ARG A 268 -20.01 11.21 -0.76
N ILE A 269 -21.24 11.73 -0.85
CA ILE A 269 -22.46 10.91 -0.81
C ILE A 269 -22.53 10.00 -2.04
N SER A 270 -22.24 10.55 -3.22
CA SER A 270 -22.15 9.77 -4.46
C SER A 270 -21.13 8.63 -4.33
N ARG A 271 -19.97 8.90 -3.73
CA ARG A 271 -18.94 7.87 -3.52
C ARG A 271 -19.40 6.75 -2.58
N VAL A 272 -20.02 7.10 -1.46
CA VAL A 272 -20.61 6.11 -0.54
C VAL A 272 -21.66 5.27 -1.26
N LYS A 273 -22.54 5.88 -2.07
CA LYS A 273 -23.52 5.16 -2.88
C LYS A 273 -22.87 4.18 -3.84
N GLU A 274 -21.80 4.56 -4.53
CA GLU A 274 -21.09 3.66 -5.46
C GLU A 274 -20.39 2.50 -4.74
N ILE A 275 -19.81 2.73 -3.55
CA ILE A 275 -19.26 1.64 -2.72
C ILE A 275 -20.36 0.67 -2.29
N LEU A 276 -21.52 1.18 -1.88
CA LEU A 276 -22.66 0.34 -1.50
C LEU A 276 -23.17 -0.49 -2.69
N LYS A 277 -23.33 0.12 -3.87
CA LYS A 277 -23.67 -0.61 -5.10
C LYS A 277 -22.63 -1.69 -5.41
N PHE A 278 -21.33 -1.36 -5.31
CA PHE A 278 -20.26 -2.31 -5.55
C PHE A 278 -20.29 -3.48 -4.56
N SER A 279 -20.51 -3.18 -3.27
CA SER A 279 -20.66 -4.18 -2.21
C SER A 279 -21.84 -5.12 -2.47
N LEU A 280 -22.93 -4.59 -3.03
CA LEU A 280 -24.12 -5.36 -3.43
C LEU A 280 -23.95 -6.08 -4.79
N GLY A 281 -22.86 -5.85 -5.52
CA GLY A 281 -22.54 -6.51 -6.79
C GLY A 281 -23.02 -5.79 -8.07
N SER A 282 -23.58 -4.58 -7.95
CA SER A 282 -24.07 -3.78 -9.10
C SER A 282 -23.24 -2.52 -9.37
N GLY A 283 -22.21 -2.25 -8.57
CA GLY A 283 -21.33 -1.10 -8.73
C GLY A 283 -20.30 -1.28 -9.85
N SER A 284 -19.74 -0.16 -10.30
CA SER A 284 -18.70 -0.14 -11.32
C SER A 284 -17.32 0.17 -10.72
N MET A 285 -16.30 -0.51 -11.25
CA MET A 285 -14.90 -0.30 -10.87
C MET A 285 -14.38 1.08 -11.32
N GLY A 286 -14.56 1.45 -12.59
CA GLY A 286 -14.14 2.74 -13.13
C GLY A 286 -14.87 3.93 -12.50
N LYS A 287 -16.09 3.73 -11.99
CA LYS A 287 -16.75 4.75 -11.18
C LYS A 287 -16.02 4.96 -9.87
N LEU A 288 -15.50 3.93 -9.20
CA LEU A 288 -14.79 4.05 -7.92
C LEU A 288 -13.39 4.66 -8.06
N SER A 289 -12.69 4.42 -9.17
CA SER A 289 -11.43 5.06 -9.50
C SER A 289 -11.30 5.25 -11.02
N GLY A 290 -11.02 6.48 -11.45
CA GLY A 290 -10.82 6.79 -12.87
C GLY A 290 -9.58 6.12 -13.50
N ASN A 291 -8.72 5.48 -12.70
CA ASN A 291 -7.55 4.73 -13.19
C ASN A 291 -7.88 3.29 -13.61
N LEU A 292 -9.13 2.84 -13.41
CA LEU A 292 -9.56 1.47 -13.71
C LEU A 292 -10.68 1.48 -14.76
N PRO A 293 -10.81 0.40 -15.54
CA PRO A 293 -11.86 0.32 -16.56
C PRO A 293 -13.26 0.31 -15.94
N ASP A 294 -14.22 0.87 -16.67
CA ASP A 294 -15.64 0.86 -16.29
C ASP A 294 -16.27 -0.50 -16.57
N ILE A 295 -16.30 -1.37 -15.56
CA ILE A 295 -16.94 -2.69 -15.60
C ILE A 295 -17.83 -2.89 -14.38
N SER A 296 -18.96 -3.57 -14.57
CA SER A 296 -19.94 -3.91 -13.53
C SER A 296 -20.62 -5.24 -13.84
N GLY A 297 -21.35 -5.80 -12.87
CA GLY A 297 -22.19 -6.99 -13.07
C GLY A 297 -21.46 -8.33 -13.06
N ILE A 298 -20.15 -8.34 -12.86
CA ILE A 298 -19.34 -9.55 -12.66
C ILE A 298 -18.93 -9.62 -11.19
N ASP A 299 -19.20 -10.75 -10.54
CA ASP A 299 -18.73 -11.00 -9.18
C ASP A 299 -17.20 -11.10 -9.14
N SER A 300 -16.58 -10.47 -8.14
CA SER A 300 -15.12 -10.40 -8.02
C SER A 300 -14.43 -11.77 -7.92
N ILE A 301 -15.05 -12.76 -7.26
CA ILE A 301 -14.50 -14.12 -7.17
C ILE A 301 -14.69 -14.86 -8.49
N GLU A 302 -15.88 -14.76 -9.08
CA GLU A 302 -16.17 -15.37 -10.38
C GLU A 302 -15.29 -14.78 -11.51
N ALA A 303 -14.88 -13.51 -11.40
CA ALA A 303 -14.02 -12.86 -12.38
C ALA A 303 -12.68 -13.59 -12.55
N VAL A 304 -12.14 -14.19 -11.50
CA VAL A 304 -10.82 -14.84 -11.58
C VAL A 304 -10.89 -16.24 -12.18
N LYS A 305 -12.05 -16.91 -12.10
CA LYS A 305 -12.21 -18.29 -12.57
C LYS A 305 -11.86 -18.46 -14.04
N GLY A 306 -10.99 -19.41 -14.33
CA GLY A 306 -10.56 -19.76 -15.67
C GLY A 306 -9.61 -18.76 -16.34
N MET A 307 -9.17 -17.72 -15.63
CA MET A 307 -8.18 -16.78 -16.15
C MET A 307 -6.79 -17.42 -16.22
N LYS A 308 -6.11 -17.28 -17.36
CA LYS A 308 -4.69 -17.58 -17.49
C LYS A 308 -3.86 -16.41 -16.95
N TRP A 309 -2.59 -16.68 -16.64
CA TRP A 309 -1.66 -15.68 -16.11
C TRP A 309 -0.40 -15.69 -16.95
N ASP A 310 0.07 -14.50 -17.34
CA ASP A 310 1.42 -14.38 -17.89
C ASP A 310 2.42 -14.78 -16.79
N GLU A 311 3.55 -15.39 -17.19
CA GLU A 311 4.52 -16.00 -16.26
C GLU A 311 5.04 -15.01 -15.21
N ASP A 312 5.21 -13.75 -15.61
CA ASP A 312 5.77 -12.65 -14.83
C ASP A 312 4.71 -11.73 -14.22
N ALA A 313 3.41 -12.02 -14.42
CA ALA A 313 2.32 -11.12 -14.07
C ALA A 313 2.34 -10.70 -12.59
N LEU A 314 2.73 -11.61 -11.69
CA LEU A 314 2.74 -11.40 -10.24
C LEU A 314 4.07 -10.89 -9.67
N ASP A 315 5.13 -10.74 -10.47
CA ASP A 315 6.45 -10.34 -9.98
C ASP A 315 6.41 -9.01 -9.23
N VAL A 316 5.71 -8.02 -9.80
CA VAL A 316 5.55 -6.69 -9.20
C VAL A 316 4.85 -6.76 -7.83
N TYR A 317 3.93 -7.71 -7.65
CA TYR A 317 3.24 -7.93 -6.39
C TYR A 317 4.16 -8.57 -5.35
N TRP A 318 4.99 -9.53 -5.73
CA TRP A 318 5.95 -10.14 -4.82
C TRP A 318 7.04 -9.16 -4.39
N ASN A 319 7.48 -8.26 -5.29
CA ASN A 319 8.35 -7.15 -4.93
C ASN A 319 7.69 -6.18 -3.94
N TYR A 320 6.38 -5.94 -4.10
CA TYR A 320 5.59 -5.17 -3.13
C TYR A 320 5.54 -5.86 -1.76
N ILE A 321 5.21 -7.16 -1.69
CA ILE A 321 5.18 -7.92 -0.42
C ILE A 321 6.56 -7.92 0.25
N GLY A 322 7.62 -8.19 -0.51
CA GLY A 322 8.99 -8.13 -0.03
C GLY A 322 9.34 -6.77 0.56
N SER A 323 8.95 -5.69 -0.13
CA SER A 323 9.13 -4.32 0.33
C SER A 323 8.41 -4.04 1.65
N LYS A 324 7.13 -4.42 1.78
CA LYS A 324 6.36 -4.18 3.01
C LYS A 324 6.96 -4.93 4.19
N LEU A 325 7.35 -6.20 4.02
CA LEU A 325 7.91 -7.02 5.08
C LEU A 325 9.30 -6.56 5.52
N GLU A 326 10.21 -6.29 4.58
CA GLU A 326 11.58 -5.84 4.88
C GLU A 326 11.59 -4.47 5.57
N SER A 327 10.72 -3.57 5.13
CA SER A 327 10.67 -2.20 5.63
C SER A 327 9.68 -2.00 6.80
N MET A 328 8.93 -3.04 7.18
CA MET A 328 7.81 -2.98 8.14
C MET A 328 6.70 -1.95 7.80
N HIS A 329 6.54 -1.57 6.53
CA HIS A 329 5.51 -0.61 6.08
C HIS A 329 4.10 -1.22 5.97
N PHE A 330 3.71 -2.03 6.94
CA PHE A 330 2.37 -2.62 7.05
C PHE A 330 1.80 -2.58 8.47
N CYS A 331 2.61 -2.23 9.47
CA CYS A 331 2.22 -2.15 10.87
C CYS A 331 2.86 -0.96 11.58
N GLY A 332 2.43 -0.70 12.81
CA GLY A 332 2.95 0.36 13.64
C GLY A 332 2.18 1.67 13.54
N SER A 333 2.61 2.65 14.34
CA SER A 333 1.97 3.96 14.44
C SER A 333 1.85 4.72 13.11
N PRO A 334 2.79 4.63 12.14
CA PRO A 334 2.60 5.23 10.81
C PRO A 334 1.56 4.52 9.93
N CYS A 335 1.31 3.23 10.18
CA CYS A 335 0.42 2.38 9.39
C CYS A 335 -0.96 2.27 10.05
N LEU A 336 -1.61 3.41 10.31
CA LEU A 336 -2.91 3.50 10.99
C LEU A 336 -2.93 2.90 12.41
N GLY A 337 -1.76 2.70 13.03
CA GLY A 337 -1.66 2.01 14.31
C GLY A 337 -2.06 0.54 14.24
N PHE A 338 -1.87 -0.12 13.09
CA PHE A 338 -2.04 -1.57 13.00
C PHE A 338 -1.03 -2.29 13.87
N THR A 339 -1.47 -3.31 14.60
CA THR A 339 -0.53 -4.29 15.13
C THR A 339 0.08 -5.10 13.98
N PHE A 340 1.15 -5.85 14.26
CA PHE A 340 1.73 -6.78 13.28
C PHE A 340 0.68 -7.73 12.71
N GLU A 341 -0.15 -8.34 13.57
CA GLU A 341 -1.24 -9.26 13.14
C GLU A 341 -2.26 -8.56 12.22
N GLU A 342 -2.76 -7.39 12.62
CA GLU A 342 -3.74 -6.64 11.82
C GLU A 342 -3.15 -6.25 10.46
N GLY A 343 -1.90 -5.77 10.44
CA GLY A 343 -1.20 -5.42 9.22
C GLY A 343 -0.91 -6.62 8.32
N MET A 344 -0.53 -7.77 8.89
CA MET A 344 -0.31 -9.00 8.14
C MET A 344 -1.61 -9.55 7.52
N ARG A 345 -2.74 -9.50 8.24
CA ARG A 345 -4.06 -9.84 7.66
C ARG A 345 -4.40 -8.91 6.50
N HIS A 346 -4.08 -7.63 6.62
CA HIS A 346 -4.26 -6.67 5.54
C HIS A 346 -3.38 -7.00 4.31
N LEU A 347 -2.12 -7.43 4.51
CA LEU A 347 -1.25 -7.95 3.44
C LEU A 347 -1.83 -9.23 2.81
N VAL A 348 -2.27 -10.19 3.62
CA VAL A 348 -2.87 -11.46 3.15
C VAL A 348 -4.09 -11.19 2.25
N ILE A 349 -5.00 -10.31 2.67
CA ILE A 349 -6.20 -9.95 1.89
C ILE A 349 -5.85 -9.15 0.63
N SER A 350 -4.71 -8.46 0.59
CA SER A 350 -4.32 -7.72 -0.61
C SER A 350 -4.10 -8.63 -1.83
N TYR A 351 -3.79 -9.93 -1.65
CA TYR A 351 -3.64 -10.87 -2.76
C TYR A 351 -4.97 -11.19 -3.48
N PRO A 352 -6.02 -11.72 -2.82
CA PRO A 352 -7.30 -11.95 -3.48
C PRO A 352 -7.95 -10.65 -4.00
N VAL A 353 -7.70 -9.51 -3.35
CA VAL A 353 -8.14 -8.19 -3.86
C VAL A 353 -7.42 -7.83 -5.16
N LEU A 354 -6.08 -7.93 -5.20
CA LEU A 354 -5.27 -7.66 -6.38
C LEU A 354 -5.71 -8.52 -7.56
N THR A 355 -5.82 -9.83 -7.34
CA THR A 355 -6.19 -10.78 -8.40
C THR A 355 -7.60 -10.51 -8.92
N SER A 356 -8.55 -10.17 -8.05
CA SER A 356 -9.91 -9.78 -8.45
C SER A 356 -9.93 -8.52 -9.32
N ILE A 357 -9.21 -7.46 -8.91
CA ILE A 357 -9.14 -6.20 -9.67
C ILE A 357 -8.47 -6.45 -11.04
N SER A 358 -7.39 -7.23 -11.07
CA SER A 358 -6.67 -7.57 -12.30
C SER A 358 -7.54 -8.39 -13.26
N ALA A 359 -8.28 -9.37 -12.74
CA ALA A 359 -9.21 -10.17 -13.53
C ALA A 359 -10.38 -9.34 -14.08
N LEU A 360 -10.95 -8.45 -13.27
CA LEU A 360 -12.00 -7.53 -13.72
C LEU A 360 -11.49 -6.59 -14.81
N ALA A 361 -10.25 -6.09 -14.69
CA ALA A 361 -9.62 -5.29 -15.73
C ALA A 361 -9.44 -6.07 -17.03
N ALA A 362 -8.90 -7.29 -16.96
CA ALA A 362 -8.74 -8.15 -18.13
C ALA A 362 -10.08 -8.49 -18.80
N ARG A 363 -11.13 -8.77 -18.01
CA ARG A 363 -12.47 -9.03 -18.55
C ARG A 363 -13.13 -7.80 -19.17
N ALA A 364 -12.82 -6.59 -18.69
CA ALA A 364 -13.31 -5.37 -19.32
C ALA A 364 -12.80 -5.26 -20.77
N ASP A 365 -11.58 -5.72 -21.00
CA ASP A 365 -10.96 -5.81 -22.33
C ASP A 365 -11.34 -7.11 -23.09
N LYS A 366 -12.26 -7.92 -22.55
CA LYS A 366 -12.68 -9.24 -23.08
C LYS A 366 -11.53 -10.24 -23.23
N ARG A 367 -10.49 -10.13 -22.38
CA ARG A 367 -9.36 -11.05 -22.33
C ARG A 367 -9.60 -12.20 -21.36
N GLY A 368 -9.01 -13.35 -21.67
CA GLY A 368 -8.98 -14.55 -20.81
C GLY A 368 -7.65 -14.76 -20.09
N ASN A 369 -6.70 -13.82 -20.23
CA ASN A 369 -5.40 -13.83 -19.57
C ASN A 369 -5.16 -12.51 -18.82
N ILE A 370 -4.53 -12.61 -17.65
CA ILE A 370 -4.11 -11.49 -16.81
C ILE A 370 -2.64 -11.20 -17.09
N THR A 371 -2.35 -9.95 -17.44
CA THR A 371 -0.99 -9.50 -17.77
C THR A 371 -0.32 -8.81 -16.59
N ARG A 372 1.00 -8.60 -16.69
CA ARG A 372 1.75 -7.75 -15.74
C ARG A 372 1.16 -6.33 -15.65
N GLU A 373 0.65 -5.78 -16.74
CA GLU A 373 0.05 -4.44 -16.76
C GLU A 373 -1.24 -4.38 -15.93
N ASP A 374 -2.08 -5.42 -15.99
CA ASP A 374 -3.30 -5.52 -15.18
C ASP A 374 -2.97 -5.53 -13.69
N VAL A 375 -2.01 -6.37 -13.30
CA VAL A 375 -1.52 -6.48 -11.92
C VAL A 375 -0.90 -5.16 -11.46
N THR A 376 -0.14 -4.48 -12.34
CA THR A 376 0.48 -3.19 -12.05
C THR A 376 -0.57 -2.10 -11.79
N LYS A 377 -1.62 -2.02 -12.61
CA LYS A 377 -2.73 -1.07 -12.42
C LYS A 377 -3.48 -1.36 -11.12
N ALA A 378 -3.77 -2.64 -10.85
CA ALA A 378 -4.41 -3.06 -9.61
C ALA A 378 -3.55 -2.74 -8.38
N LEU A 379 -2.25 -2.99 -8.45
CA LEU A 379 -1.32 -2.70 -7.38
C LEU A 379 -1.17 -1.19 -7.14
N SER A 380 -1.19 -0.37 -8.19
CA SER A 380 -1.14 1.08 -8.05
C SER A 380 -2.32 1.62 -7.23
N VAL A 381 -3.52 1.05 -7.37
CA VAL A 381 -4.68 1.48 -6.56
C VAL A 381 -4.65 0.91 -5.15
N ILE A 382 -4.20 -0.34 -5.00
CA ILE A 382 -4.07 -0.98 -3.69
C ILE A 382 -3.04 -0.26 -2.85
N ASP A 383 -1.82 -0.04 -3.38
CA ASP A 383 -0.78 0.66 -2.63
C ASP A 383 -1.25 2.04 -2.23
N HIS A 384 -1.92 2.80 -3.10
CA HIS A 384 -2.43 4.14 -2.79
C HIS A 384 -3.19 4.22 -1.44
N THR A 385 -4.03 3.21 -1.15
CA THR A 385 -4.88 3.16 0.04
C THR A 385 -4.34 2.30 1.17
N PHE A 386 -3.47 1.33 0.88
CA PHE A 386 -2.94 0.35 1.83
C PHE A 386 -2.27 1.03 3.02
N ALA A 387 -2.78 0.72 4.22
CA ALA A 387 -2.33 1.29 5.51
C ALA A 387 -2.27 2.84 5.54
N ARG A 388 -3.06 3.51 4.68
CA ARG A 388 -3.14 4.98 4.55
C ARG A 388 -4.57 5.50 4.61
N SER A 389 -5.51 4.77 4.01
CA SER A 389 -6.91 5.17 4.08
C SER A 389 -7.46 5.00 5.49
N HIS A 390 -7.93 6.10 6.10
CA HIS A 390 -8.52 6.08 7.43
C HIS A 390 -9.76 5.18 7.55
N LEU A 391 -10.35 4.76 6.42
CA LEU A 391 -11.39 3.73 6.42
C LEU A 391 -10.92 2.43 7.08
N PHE A 392 -9.70 1.99 6.78
CA PHE A 392 -9.12 0.78 7.36
C PHE A 392 -8.70 0.97 8.83
N ALA A 393 -8.65 2.22 9.33
CA ALA A 393 -8.46 2.48 10.76
C ALA A 393 -9.74 2.22 11.58
N ILE A 394 -10.91 2.17 10.94
CA ILE A 394 -12.19 1.93 11.63
C ILE A 394 -12.25 0.49 12.11
N ASN A 395 -12.49 0.29 13.41
CA ASN A 395 -12.54 -1.04 14.06
C ASN A 395 -13.50 -2.01 13.36
N TYR A 396 -14.64 -1.53 12.85
CA TYR A 396 -15.59 -2.37 12.12
C TYR A 396 -15.00 -2.90 10.80
N VAL A 397 -14.24 -2.08 10.07
CA VAL A 397 -13.55 -2.50 8.84
C VAL A 397 -12.39 -3.44 9.15
N ARG A 398 -11.70 -3.27 10.28
CA ARG A 398 -10.71 -4.25 10.77
C ARG A 398 -11.36 -5.62 11.02
N LYS A 399 -12.52 -5.65 11.70
CA LYS A 399 -13.29 -6.90 11.91
C LYS A 399 -13.73 -7.56 10.61
N MET A 400 -14.09 -6.78 9.58
CA MET A 400 -14.37 -7.32 8.25
C MET A 400 -13.17 -8.05 7.64
N THR A 401 -11.97 -7.46 7.79
CA THR A 401 -10.72 -8.11 7.36
C THR A 401 -10.49 -9.42 8.12
N ASP A 402 -10.78 -9.44 9.43
CA ASP A 402 -10.69 -10.67 10.24
C ASP A 402 -11.64 -11.77 9.77
N ILE A 403 -12.89 -11.42 9.42
CA ILE A 403 -13.88 -12.36 8.88
C ILE A 403 -13.35 -13.00 7.58
N LEU A 404 -12.79 -12.20 6.68
CA LEU A 404 -12.24 -12.69 5.42
C LEU A 404 -10.95 -13.52 5.59
N CYS A 405 -10.25 -13.35 6.72
CA CYS A 405 -9.07 -14.14 7.08
C CYS A 405 -9.40 -15.43 7.86
N THR A 406 -10.68 -15.75 8.07
CA THR A 406 -11.06 -17.07 8.61
C THR A 406 -10.70 -18.19 7.64
N GLU A 407 -10.52 -19.41 8.16
CA GLU A 407 -10.02 -20.55 7.38
C GLU A 407 -10.80 -20.76 6.08
N ASN A 408 -12.13 -20.96 6.18
CA ASN A 408 -12.95 -21.22 5.00
C ASN A 408 -13.04 -20.01 4.07
N ALA A 409 -13.22 -18.79 4.60
CA ALA A 409 -13.37 -17.61 3.77
C ALA A 409 -12.11 -17.33 2.94
N LEU A 410 -10.94 -17.35 3.57
CA LEU A 410 -9.68 -17.14 2.88
C LEU A 410 -9.40 -18.27 1.90
N ALA A 411 -9.56 -19.53 2.31
CA ALA A 411 -9.36 -20.68 1.44
C ALA A 411 -10.26 -20.63 0.19
N ALA A 412 -11.53 -20.21 0.34
CA ALA A 412 -12.46 -20.05 -0.77
C ALA A 412 -12.04 -18.93 -1.74
N MET A 413 -11.50 -17.81 -1.24
CA MET A 413 -10.98 -16.73 -2.11
C MET A 413 -9.69 -17.12 -2.84
N LEU A 414 -8.92 -18.04 -2.29
CA LEU A 414 -7.64 -18.50 -2.84
C LEU A 414 -7.77 -19.71 -3.78
N LYS A 415 -8.94 -20.35 -3.83
CA LYS A 415 -9.16 -21.63 -4.51
C LYS A 415 -8.84 -21.63 -6.00
N ASP A 416 -9.24 -20.57 -6.69
CA ASP A 416 -9.08 -20.43 -8.15
C ASP A 416 -7.88 -19.53 -8.52
N LEU A 417 -7.04 -19.18 -7.54
CA LEU A 417 -5.88 -18.31 -7.74
C LEU A 417 -4.61 -19.12 -8.00
N PRO A 418 -3.61 -18.51 -8.68
CA PRO A 418 -2.30 -19.11 -8.86
C PRO A 418 -1.61 -19.51 -7.58
#